data_AF-A0A920F3X0-F1
#
_entry.id   AF-A0A920F3X0-F1
#
_cell.length_a   1.000
_cell.length_b   1.000
_cell.length_c   1.000
_cell.angle_alpha   90.00
_cell.angle_beta   90.00
_cell.angle_gamma   90.00
#
_symmetry.space_group_name_H-M   'P 1'
#
loop_
_entity.id
_entity.type
_entity.pdbx_description
1 polymer ?
#
loop_
_entity_poly.entity_id
_entity_poly.type
_entity_poly.pdbx_seq_one_letter_code
_entity_poly.pdbx_strand_id
1 'polypeptide(L)'
;MSGKDNRFDGDLIGVDVGGTFTDLIRLDQASGAVRLAKVASTLDNQAFGVMNAVAEAESDLSRVALVIHGTTTTTNAVLERKLSRTGLITTAGFRDVLELGRRTRPQPYGMKGHFEPIIPRDLRIEVPERMDYAGRVVTPLDEDAVRAAGAALLARGAESVVIHFLHAYANPDHEIRAAEVLSDIWPNSYITMGHGLLSESREFERGVTAAVNASVQPLLERYVKRLATELAGGGYGGELLVMNGNGGTVSASRVVKEAAKTVMSGPASGVIAAAYTGRRASRPNLISYDMGGTSTDVALIRDCRPSVSNEIEIEYAMPIHVPMVDVRTIGAGGGSIAR
;
A
#
# COMPACT_ATOMS: atom_id res chain seq x y z
N MET A 1 -35.49 -20.47 -14.16
CA MET A 1 -35.19 -20.36 -12.71
C MET A 1 -33.72 -20.69 -12.50
N SER A 2 -32.91 -19.67 -12.23
CA SER A 2 -31.55 -19.80 -11.71
C SER A 2 -31.32 -18.51 -10.95
N GLY A 3 -31.41 -18.56 -9.62
CA GLY A 3 -31.17 -17.43 -8.75
C GLY A 3 -29.76 -16.91 -8.98
N LYS A 4 -29.64 -15.76 -9.64
CA LYS A 4 -28.41 -14.98 -9.60
C LYS A 4 -28.37 -14.34 -8.23
N ASP A 5 -27.30 -14.64 -7.52
CA ASP A 5 -26.91 -14.07 -6.24
C ASP A 5 -26.98 -12.53 -6.34
N ASN A 6 -28.03 -11.92 -5.79
CA ASN A 6 -28.43 -10.53 -6.05
C ASN A 6 -27.64 -9.53 -5.17
N ARG A 7 -26.33 -9.76 -5.03
CA ARG A 7 -25.44 -8.96 -4.17
C ARG A 7 -25.10 -7.58 -4.74
N PHE A 8 -25.61 -7.26 -5.92
CA PHE A 8 -25.34 -6.01 -6.62
C PHE A 8 -26.63 -5.29 -7.06
N ASP A 9 -27.77 -5.48 -6.38
CA ASP A 9 -28.97 -4.69 -6.65
C ASP A 9 -28.88 -3.39 -5.83
N GLY A 10 -28.42 -2.30 -6.46
CA GLY A 10 -28.27 -0.99 -5.80
C GLY A 10 -27.28 -0.06 -6.50
N ASP A 11 -27.11 1.14 -5.96
CA ASP A 11 -26.20 2.13 -6.53
C ASP A 11 -24.74 1.67 -6.38
N LEU A 12 -23.91 2.01 -7.37
CA LEU A 12 -22.46 1.83 -7.29
C LEU A 12 -21.79 3.16 -7.00
N ILE A 13 -20.86 3.16 -6.04
CA ILE A 13 -20.04 4.33 -5.71
C ILE A 13 -18.58 4.00 -5.97
N GLY A 14 -17.92 4.84 -6.76
CA GLY A 14 -16.46 4.91 -6.86
C GLY A 14 -15.97 6.20 -6.23
N VAL A 15 -14.97 6.14 -5.37
CA VAL A 15 -14.39 7.31 -4.71
C VAL A 15 -12.88 7.29 -4.91
N ASP A 16 -12.29 8.41 -5.29
CA ASP A 16 -10.85 8.63 -5.26
C ASP A 16 -10.51 9.79 -4.32
N VAL A 17 -9.66 9.51 -3.33
CA VAL A 17 -9.22 10.51 -2.36
C VAL A 17 -7.80 10.95 -2.70
N GLY A 18 -7.71 12.17 -3.24
CA GLY A 18 -6.47 12.89 -3.48
C GLY A 18 -6.05 13.78 -2.30
N GLY A 19 -4.88 14.39 -2.42
CA GLY A 19 -4.38 15.36 -1.43
C GLY A 19 -5.17 16.67 -1.37
N THR A 20 -5.80 17.09 -2.48
CA THR A 20 -6.53 18.36 -2.57
C THR A 20 -8.04 18.17 -2.58
N PHE A 21 -8.53 17.23 -3.39
CA PHE A 21 -9.96 16.96 -3.57
C PHE A 21 -10.26 15.47 -3.39
N THR A 22 -11.48 15.20 -2.94
CA THR A 22 -12.11 13.89 -2.98
C THR A 22 -13.12 13.89 -4.11
N ASP A 23 -12.93 12.98 -5.05
CA ASP A 23 -13.76 12.81 -6.23
C ASP A 23 -14.63 11.57 -6.06
N LEU A 24 -15.93 11.68 -6.35
CA LEU A 24 -16.89 10.60 -6.25
C LEU A 24 -17.74 10.50 -7.50
N ILE A 25 -17.93 9.26 -7.97
CA ILE A 25 -18.91 8.89 -8.98
C ILE A 25 -19.94 7.95 -8.38
N ARG A 26 -21.21 8.29 -8.58
CA ARG A 26 -22.37 7.45 -8.26
C ARG A 26 -23.02 7.01 -9.56
N LEU A 27 -23.29 5.72 -9.71
CA LEU A 27 -24.09 5.14 -10.78
C LEU A 27 -25.34 4.50 -10.18
N ASP A 28 -26.51 5.04 -10.51
CA ASP A 28 -27.79 4.36 -10.30
C ASP A 28 -27.91 3.27 -11.37
N GLN A 29 -27.88 2.01 -10.94
CA GLN A 29 -27.93 0.88 -11.86
C GLN A 29 -29.30 0.67 -12.51
N ALA A 30 -30.39 1.13 -11.87
CA ALA A 30 -31.74 0.96 -12.38
C ALA A 30 -32.04 1.97 -13.49
N SER A 31 -31.65 3.23 -13.30
CA SER A 31 -31.88 4.29 -14.30
C SER A 31 -30.69 4.52 -15.25
N GLY A 32 -29.49 4.09 -14.87
CA GLY A 32 -28.25 4.44 -15.55
C GLY A 32 -27.78 5.87 -15.29
N ALA A 33 -28.43 6.61 -14.39
CA ALA A 33 -28.07 7.98 -14.06
C ALA A 33 -26.71 8.02 -13.34
N VAL A 34 -25.88 8.98 -13.75
CA VAL A 34 -24.57 9.23 -13.15
C VAL A 34 -24.60 10.56 -12.41
N ARG A 35 -24.12 10.57 -11.17
CA ARG A 35 -23.82 11.80 -10.43
C ARG A 35 -22.35 11.85 -10.06
N LEU A 36 -21.79 13.04 -10.13
CA LEU A 36 -20.41 13.32 -9.77
C LEU A 36 -20.41 14.29 -8.59
N ALA A 37 -19.49 14.09 -7.65
CA ALA A 37 -19.21 15.04 -6.60
C ALA A 37 -17.70 15.28 -6.52
N LYS A 38 -17.32 16.53 -6.27
CA LYS A 38 -15.94 16.93 -6.02
C LYS A 38 -15.94 17.87 -4.83
N VAL A 39 -15.37 17.40 -3.73
CA VAL A 39 -15.32 18.16 -2.47
C VAL A 39 -13.88 18.30 -2.01
N ALA A 40 -13.59 19.31 -1.19
CA ALA A 40 -12.25 19.47 -0.63
C ALA A 40 -11.89 18.26 0.26
N SER A 41 -10.66 17.77 0.13
CA SER A 41 -10.14 16.72 1.00
C SER A 41 -9.93 17.27 2.42
N THR A 42 -10.30 16.47 3.42
CA THR A 42 -10.12 16.80 4.84
C THR A 42 -8.81 16.19 5.33
N LEU A 43 -7.78 17.03 5.53
CA LEU A 43 -6.41 16.58 5.86
C LEU A 43 -6.32 15.82 7.19
N ASP A 44 -7.04 16.29 8.21
CA ASP A 44 -7.02 15.65 9.54
C ASP A 44 -7.66 14.26 9.51
N ASN A 45 -8.66 14.06 8.64
CA ASN A 45 -9.30 12.78 8.44
C ASN A 45 -10.04 12.73 7.10
N GLN A 46 -9.45 12.03 6.14
CA GLN A 46 -9.98 11.90 4.79
C GLN A 46 -11.34 11.19 4.69
N ALA A 47 -11.76 10.44 5.73
CA ALA A 47 -13.06 9.77 5.72
C ALA A 47 -14.22 10.79 5.68
N PHE A 48 -14.06 11.96 6.31
CA PHE A 48 -15.08 13.01 6.27
C PHE A 48 -15.24 13.61 4.86
N GLY A 49 -14.13 13.76 4.11
CA GLY A 49 -14.17 14.16 2.71
C GLY A 49 -15.00 13.17 1.87
N VAL A 50 -14.86 11.87 2.12
CA VAL A 50 -15.70 10.86 1.45
C VAL A 50 -17.17 11.02 1.82
N MET A 51 -17.50 11.19 3.09
CA MET A 51 -18.90 11.37 3.52
C MET A 51 -19.53 12.66 2.97
N ASN A 52 -18.75 13.74 2.86
CA ASN A 52 -19.18 14.98 2.22
C ASN A 52 -19.47 14.75 0.72
N ALA A 53 -18.63 13.97 0.03
CA ALA A 53 -18.85 13.63 -1.38
C ALA A 53 -20.10 12.76 -1.58
N VAL A 54 -20.36 11.82 -0.66
CA VAL A 54 -21.58 10.98 -0.65
C VAL A 54 -22.83 11.86 -0.53
N ALA A 55 -22.80 12.84 0.38
CA ALA A 55 -23.89 13.79 0.58
C ALA A 55 -24.11 14.68 -0.64
N GLU A 56 -23.04 15.24 -1.22
CA GLU A 56 -23.09 16.08 -2.44
C GLU A 56 -23.64 15.30 -3.65
N ALA A 57 -23.33 14.01 -3.76
CA ALA A 57 -23.88 13.14 -4.79
C ALA A 57 -25.33 12.66 -4.53
N GLU A 58 -25.97 13.17 -3.47
CA GLU A 58 -27.32 12.81 -3.03
C GLU A 58 -27.50 11.29 -2.92
N SER A 59 -26.48 10.59 -2.40
CA SER A 59 -26.46 9.13 -2.34
C SER A 59 -27.08 8.63 -1.05
N ASP A 60 -28.13 7.81 -1.16
CA ASP A 60 -28.68 7.06 -0.04
C ASP A 60 -27.84 5.79 0.16
N LEU A 61 -26.96 5.81 1.16
CA LEU A 61 -26.04 4.69 1.46
C LEU A 61 -26.77 3.37 1.74
N SER A 62 -28.02 3.40 2.21
CA SER A 62 -28.81 2.17 2.43
C SER A 62 -29.18 1.44 1.13
N ARG A 63 -29.11 2.15 0.00
CA ARG A 63 -29.38 1.64 -1.35
C ARG A 63 -28.11 1.37 -2.15
N VAL A 64 -26.93 1.64 -1.58
CA VAL A 64 -25.65 1.43 -2.25
C VAL A 64 -25.28 -0.05 -2.14
N ALA A 65 -25.10 -0.69 -3.29
CA ALA A 65 -24.68 -2.09 -3.36
C ALA A 65 -23.17 -2.25 -3.22
N LEU A 66 -22.39 -1.25 -3.67
CA LEU A 66 -20.95 -1.35 -3.71
C LEU A 66 -20.27 0.00 -3.55
N VAL A 67 -19.27 0.05 -2.67
CA VAL A 67 -18.34 1.17 -2.56
C VAL A 67 -16.93 0.69 -2.91
N ILE A 68 -16.35 1.26 -3.97
CA ILE A 68 -14.95 1.08 -4.35
C ILE A 68 -14.20 2.37 -4.04
N HIS A 69 -13.14 2.24 -3.25
CA HIS A 69 -12.38 3.36 -2.73
C HIS A 69 -10.91 3.29 -3.18
N GLY A 70 -10.51 4.27 -3.99
CA GLY A 70 -9.13 4.60 -4.30
C GLY A 70 -8.59 5.63 -3.31
N THR A 71 -7.33 5.46 -2.91
CA THR A 71 -6.68 6.40 -2.00
C THR A 71 -5.22 6.62 -2.33
N THR A 72 -4.81 7.87 -2.20
CA THR A 72 -3.42 8.29 -2.26
C THR A 72 -2.73 8.29 -0.88
N THR A 73 -3.43 7.96 0.22
CA THR A 73 -2.89 8.00 1.59
C THR A 73 -1.57 7.22 1.70
N THR A 74 -1.55 5.97 1.22
CA THR A 74 -0.36 5.11 1.31
C THR A 74 0.80 5.66 0.49
N THR A 75 0.53 6.06 -0.75
CA THR A 75 1.53 6.61 -1.66
C THR A 75 2.13 7.91 -1.11
N ASN A 76 1.29 8.84 -0.63
CA ASN A 76 1.74 10.10 -0.05
C ASN A 76 2.49 9.88 1.26
N ALA A 77 2.06 8.94 2.12
CA ALA A 77 2.78 8.62 3.35
C ALA A 77 4.21 8.15 3.08
N VAL A 78 4.40 7.36 2.01
CA VAL A 78 5.72 6.91 1.57
C VAL A 78 6.56 8.07 1.01
N LEU A 79 6.01 8.84 0.05
CA LEU A 79 6.71 9.96 -0.59
C LEU A 79 7.05 11.11 0.38
N GLU A 80 6.17 11.39 1.34
CA GLU A 80 6.37 12.43 2.35
C GLU A 80 7.10 11.90 3.60
N ARG A 81 7.43 10.60 3.63
CA ARG A 81 8.03 9.91 4.78
C ARG A 81 7.26 10.08 6.09
N LYS A 82 5.95 10.29 5.99
CA LYS A 82 5.01 10.34 7.12
C LYS A 82 4.57 8.92 7.48
N LEU A 83 5.53 8.13 7.91
CA LEU A 83 5.39 6.71 8.18
C LEU A 83 5.20 6.42 9.68
N SER A 84 4.55 5.31 10.00
CA SER A 84 4.52 4.83 11.38
C SER A 84 5.91 4.42 11.83
N ARG A 85 6.26 4.73 13.09
CA ARG A 85 7.56 4.37 13.66
C ARG A 85 7.69 2.84 13.67
N THR A 86 8.56 2.31 12.84
CA THR A 86 8.64 0.86 12.57
C THR A 86 9.98 0.31 13.03
N GLY A 87 9.97 -0.84 13.69
CA GLY A 87 11.16 -1.60 14.03
C GLY A 87 11.50 -2.68 13.00
N LEU A 88 12.76 -3.09 12.95
CA LEU A 88 13.25 -4.23 12.18
C LEU A 88 13.95 -5.21 13.11
N ILE A 89 13.57 -6.47 13.04
CA ILE A 89 14.31 -7.60 13.60
C ILE A 89 14.89 -8.40 12.42
N THR A 90 16.20 -8.61 12.42
CA THR A 90 16.91 -9.27 11.31
C THR A 90 18.01 -10.19 11.80
N THR A 91 18.55 -10.98 10.88
CA THR A 91 19.64 -11.94 11.12
C THR A 91 20.88 -11.19 11.63
N ALA A 92 21.59 -11.77 12.60
CA ALA A 92 22.83 -11.20 13.12
C ALA A 92 23.87 -10.92 12.00
N GLY A 93 24.44 -9.71 12.02
CA GLY A 93 25.33 -9.19 10.98
C GLY A 93 24.63 -8.54 9.78
N PHE A 94 23.29 -8.50 9.73
CA PHE A 94 22.51 -8.01 8.58
C PHE A 94 21.63 -6.78 8.91
N ARG A 95 21.85 -6.08 10.03
CA ARG A 95 21.12 -4.84 10.36
C ARG A 95 21.17 -3.74 9.29
N ASP A 96 22.18 -3.76 8.43
CA ASP A 96 22.45 -2.67 7.48
C ASP A 96 21.99 -2.95 6.06
N VAL A 97 21.30 -4.07 5.81
CA VAL A 97 20.80 -4.44 4.49
C VAL A 97 19.95 -3.31 3.86
N LEU A 98 19.03 -2.72 4.64
CA LEU A 98 18.17 -1.65 4.14
C LEU A 98 18.93 -0.38 3.76
N GLU A 99 20.10 -0.14 4.34
CA GLU A 99 20.88 1.10 4.16
C GLU A 99 22.00 0.94 3.14
N LEU A 100 22.64 -0.22 3.09
CA LEU A 100 23.63 -0.56 2.08
C LEU A 100 22.98 -0.69 0.69
N GLY A 101 21.75 -1.19 0.66
CA GLY A 101 21.00 -1.45 -0.57
C GLY A 101 21.81 -2.20 -1.62
N ARG A 102 21.62 -1.82 -2.88
CA ARG A 102 22.43 -2.32 -4.01
C ARG A 102 23.77 -1.60 -4.18
N ARG A 103 24.15 -0.70 -3.26
CA ARG A 103 25.28 0.25 -3.39
C ARG A 103 25.27 1.07 -4.70
N THR A 104 24.07 1.31 -5.25
CA THR A 104 23.86 2.22 -6.37
C THR A 104 24.06 3.68 -5.92
N ARG A 105 23.96 4.65 -6.85
CA ARG A 105 23.94 6.08 -6.52
C ARG A 105 22.74 6.76 -7.19
N PRO A 106 22.10 7.76 -6.55
CA PRO A 106 21.02 8.53 -7.18
C PRO A 106 21.51 9.27 -8.43
N GLN A 107 22.76 9.76 -8.38
CA GLN A 107 23.44 10.37 -9.51
C GLN A 107 24.64 9.50 -9.90
N PRO A 108 24.63 8.85 -11.08
CA PRO A 108 25.71 7.95 -11.52
C PRO A 108 27.10 8.59 -11.50
N TYR A 109 27.18 9.89 -11.79
CA TYR A 109 28.44 10.65 -11.87
C TYR A 109 28.73 11.51 -10.62
N GLY A 110 27.93 11.37 -9.56
CA GLY A 110 28.16 12.08 -8.29
C GLY A 110 29.26 11.43 -7.43
N MET A 111 30.11 12.25 -6.81
CA MET A 111 31.13 11.78 -5.85
C MET A 111 30.56 11.41 -4.47
N LYS A 112 29.36 11.90 -4.14
CA LYS A 112 28.66 11.63 -2.88
C LYS A 112 27.21 11.26 -3.18
N GLY A 113 26.63 10.40 -2.37
CA GLY A 113 25.20 10.09 -2.36
C GLY A 113 24.72 10.06 -0.92
N HIS A 114 23.50 10.52 -0.69
CA HIS A 114 22.79 10.33 0.56
C HIS A 114 21.54 9.50 0.28
N PHE A 115 21.25 8.57 1.18
CA PHE A 115 20.04 7.77 1.16
C PHE A 115 19.58 7.63 2.60
N GLU A 116 18.30 7.88 2.82
CA GLU A 116 17.68 7.67 4.11
C GLU A 116 16.79 6.41 4.04
N PRO A 117 17.15 5.34 4.75
CA PRO A 117 16.38 4.10 4.76
C PRO A 117 15.04 4.26 5.50
N ILE A 118 14.03 3.45 5.12
CA ILE A 118 12.67 3.49 5.72
C ILE A 118 12.69 3.32 7.23
N ILE A 119 13.52 2.40 7.73
CA ILE A 119 13.68 2.14 9.17
C ILE A 119 15.03 2.70 9.59
N PRO A 120 15.12 3.65 10.53
CA PRO A 120 16.38 4.21 10.97
C PRO A 120 17.21 3.16 11.74
N ARG A 121 18.54 3.34 11.74
CA ARG A 121 19.50 2.32 12.20
C ARG A 121 19.33 1.94 13.68
N ASP A 122 18.83 2.85 14.52
CA ASP A 122 18.53 2.64 15.94
C ASP A 122 17.26 1.80 16.18
N LEU A 123 16.43 1.62 15.16
CA LEU A 123 15.25 0.74 15.20
C LEU A 123 15.48 -0.59 14.50
N ARG A 124 16.73 -0.94 14.19
CA ARG A 124 17.11 -2.25 13.63
C ARG A 124 17.88 -3.06 14.64
N ILE A 125 17.33 -4.21 15.02
CA ILE A 125 17.89 -5.11 16.03
C ILE A 125 18.21 -6.45 15.37
N GLU A 126 19.36 -6.98 15.74
CA GLU A 126 19.85 -8.27 15.28
C GLU A 126 19.48 -9.35 16.30
N VAL A 127 19.09 -10.51 15.79
CA VAL A 127 18.83 -11.71 16.60
C VAL A 127 19.78 -12.83 16.14
N PRO A 128 20.39 -13.58 17.09
CA PRO A 128 21.12 -14.80 16.76
C PRO A 128 20.18 -15.82 16.13
N GLU A 129 20.36 -16.00 14.83
CA GLU A 129 19.60 -16.91 13.98
C GLU A 129 20.38 -17.04 12.67
N ARG A 130 20.35 -18.21 12.03
CA ARG A 130 20.86 -18.34 10.65
C ARG A 130 20.24 -19.53 9.92
N MET A 131 19.76 -19.27 8.72
CA MET A 131 19.51 -20.30 7.69
C MET A 131 20.55 -20.23 6.56
N ASP A 132 20.77 -21.36 5.88
CA ASP A 132 21.51 -21.39 4.62
C ASP A 132 20.58 -21.25 3.39
N TYR A 133 21.17 -21.18 2.20
CA TYR A 133 20.43 -21.02 0.95
C TYR A 133 19.48 -22.19 0.62
N ALA A 134 19.67 -23.35 1.24
CA ALA A 134 18.84 -24.54 1.08
C ALA A 134 17.73 -24.62 2.16
N GLY A 135 17.60 -23.60 3.01
CA GLY A 135 16.62 -23.55 4.09
C GLY A 135 17.00 -24.40 5.31
N ARG A 136 18.27 -24.86 5.40
CA ARG A 136 18.75 -25.63 6.56
C ARG A 136 19.16 -24.66 7.67
N VAL A 137 18.79 -25.01 8.89
CA VAL A 137 19.19 -24.26 10.09
C VAL A 137 20.70 -24.40 10.31
N VAL A 138 21.41 -23.28 10.32
CA VAL A 138 22.83 -23.16 10.67
C VAL A 138 22.96 -22.74 12.13
N THR A 139 22.17 -21.75 12.54
CA THR A 139 22.06 -21.29 13.93
C THR A 139 20.57 -21.27 14.29
N PRO A 140 20.13 -22.00 15.33
CA PRO A 140 18.75 -21.94 15.79
C PRO A 140 18.33 -20.53 16.17
N LEU A 141 17.03 -20.22 16.03
CA LEU A 141 16.47 -18.97 16.51
C LEU A 141 16.61 -18.84 18.03
N ASP A 142 17.21 -17.77 18.49
CA ASP A 142 17.21 -17.37 19.89
C ASP A 142 15.92 -16.61 20.23
N GLU A 143 14.94 -17.32 20.79
CA GLU A 143 13.63 -16.75 21.15
C GLU A 143 13.72 -15.67 22.24
N ASP A 144 14.65 -15.81 23.19
CA ASP A 144 14.85 -14.81 24.25
C ASP A 144 15.40 -13.50 23.67
N ALA A 145 16.30 -13.60 22.69
CA ALA A 145 16.77 -12.45 21.94
C ALA A 145 15.65 -11.80 21.10
N VAL A 146 14.71 -12.56 20.54
CA VAL A 146 13.51 -12.01 19.89
C VAL A 146 12.65 -11.22 20.88
N ARG A 147 12.38 -11.77 22.08
CA ARG A 147 11.61 -11.08 23.13
C ARG A 147 12.31 -9.79 23.56
N ALA A 148 13.62 -9.84 23.78
CA ALA A 148 14.43 -8.68 24.15
C ALA A 148 14.43 -7.61 23.04
N ALA A 149 14.54 -8.01 21.78
CA ALA A 149 14.45 -7.13 20.63
C ALA A 149 13.06 -6.45 20.55
N GLY A 150 11.99 -7.22 20.70
CA GLY A 150 10.62 -6.69 20.72
C GLY A 150 10.42 -5.66 21.83
N ALA A 151 10.83 -5.98 23.07
CA ALA A 151 10.74 -5.06 24.20
C ALA A 151 11.56 -3.77 23.97
N ALA A 152 12.77 -3.88 23.40
CA ALA A 152 13.61 -2.73 23.09
C ALA A 152 12.98 -1.83 22.01
N LEU A 153 12.35 -2.39 20.99
CA LEU A 153 11.64 -1.63 19.96
C LEU A 153 10.41 -0.91 20.53
N LEU A 154 9.63 -1.58 21.38
CA LEU A 154 8.49 -0.96 22.08
C LEU A 154 8.94 0.18 23.02
N ALA A 155 10.03 -0.01 23.77
CA ALA A 155 10.61 1.04 24.61
C ALA A 155 11.10 2.24 23.77
N ARG A 156 11.51 2.00 22.53
CA ARG A 156 11.83 3.04 21.54
C ARG A 156 10.57 3.54 20.80
N GLY A 157 9.35 3.18 21.20
CA GLY A 157 8.12 3.69 20.63
C GLY A 157 7.79 3.19 19.22
N ALA A 158 8.33 2.04 18.79
CA ALA A 158 7.90 1.40 17.56
C ALA A 158 6.41 1.00 17.66
N GLU A 159 5.61 1.43 16.70
CA GLU A 159 4.20 1.08 16.58
C GLU A 159 4.01 -0.28 15.88
N SER A 160 4.89 -0.58 14.92
CA SER A 160 4.91 -1.80 14.10
C SER A 160 6.31 -2.38 14.00
N VAL A 161 6.42 -3.65 13.62
CA VAL A 161 7.69 -4.36 13.49
C VAL A 161 7.72 -5.26 12.26
N VAL A 162 8.88 -5.29 11.61
CA VAL A 162 9.22 -6.22 10.54
C VAL A 162 10.17 -7.28 11.08
N ILE A 163 9.89 -8.54 10.74
CA ILE A 163 10.82 -9.65 10.90
C ILE A 163 11.34 -9.99 9.51
N HIS A 164 12.65 -9.88 9.32
CA HIS A 164 13.29 -10.11 8.03
C HIS A 164 14.57 -10.91 8.23
N PHE A 165 14.46 -12.23 8.14
CA PHE A 165 15.60 -13.12 8.22
C PHE A 165 16.10 -13.50 6.83
N LEU A 166 17.40 -13.77 6.71
CA LEU A 166 17.96 -14.28 5.47
C LEU A 166 17.39 -15.65 5.14
N HIS A 167 17.24 -15.91 3.85
CA HIS A 167 16.75 -17.20 3.34
C HIS A 167 15.36 -17.62 3.83
N ALA A 168 14.58 -16.71 4.42
CA ALA A 168 13.19 -16.97 4.81
C ALA A 168 12.27 -17.36 3.63
N TYR A 169 12.66 -17.03 2.39
CA TYR A 169 11.99 -17.51 1.16
C TYR A 169 12.18 -19.02 0.91
N ALA A 170 13.27 -19.61 1.42
CA ALA A 170 13.58 -21.03 1.29
C ALA A 170 13.01 -21.83 2.47
N ASN A 171 13.09 -21.26 3.67
CA ASN A 171 12.44 -21.81 4.86
C ASN A 171 11.98 -20.65 5.78
N PRO A 172 10.66 -20.45 5.97
CA PRO A 172 10.12 -19.33 6.75
C PRO A 172 10.05 -19.61 8.27
N ASP A 173 10.44 -20.80 8.75
CA ASP A 173 10.16 -21.27 10.11
C ASP A 173 10.62 -20.30 11.20
N HIS A 174 11.80 -19.70 11.07
CA HIS A 174 12.29 -18.73 12.06
C HIS A 174 11.52 -17.40 12.03
N GLU A 175 11.06 -16.92 10.86
CA GLU A 175 10.23 -15.72 10.81
C GLU A 175 8.85 -15.98 11.44
N ILE A 176 8.25 -17.14 11.15
CA ILE A 176 6.98 -17.58 11.76
C ILE A 176 7.13 -17.67 13.27
N ARG A 177 8.17 -18.36 13.74
CA ARG A 177 8.40 -18.55 15.17
C ARG A 177 8.69 -17.24 15.88
N ALA A 178 9.48 -16.35 15.29
CA ALA A 178 9.70 -15.02 15.86
C ALA A 178 8.42 -14.19 15.92
N ALA A 179 7.52 -14.31 14.93
CA ALA A 179 6.22 -13.62 14.96
C ALA A 179 5.32 -14.15 16.09
N GLU A 180 5.29 -15.47 16.31
CA GLU A 180 4.59 -16.08 17.45
C GLU A 180 5.12 -15.55 18.78
N VAL A 181 6.45 -15.56 18.96
CA VAL A 181 7.11 -15.04 20.17
C VAL A 181 6.80 -13.56 20.40
N LEU A 182 6.82 -12.75 19.36
CA LEU A 182 6.46 -11.33 19.45
C LEU A 182 4.98 -11.11 19.75
N SER A 183 4.09 -11.97 19.25
CA SER A 183 2.65 -11.81 19.46
C SER A 183 2.22 -11.87 20.94
N ASP A 184 3.04 -12.47 21.80
CA ASP A 184 2.84 -12.48 23.25
C ASP A 184 3.05 -11.10 23.90
N ILE A 185 3.90 -10.25 23.30
CA ILE A 185 4.36 -8.98 23.91
C ILE A 185 3.98 -7.74 23.10
N TRP A 186 3.73 -7.87 21.80
CA TRP A 186 3.41 -6.75 20.92
C TRP A 186 1.95 -6.33 21.15
N PRO A 187 1.65 -5.04 21.34
CA PRO A 187 0.32 -4.58 21.78
C PRO A 187 -0.77 -4.64 20.69
N ASN A 188 -0.41 -5.00 19.46
CA ASN A 188 -1.29 -4.97 18.30
C ASN A 188 -0.86 -6.02 17.26
N SER A 189 -1.58 -6.11 16.15
CA SER A 189 -1.32 -7.08 15.08
C SER A 189 -0.28 -6.63 14.04
N TYR A 190 0.44 -5.53 14.26
CA TYR A 190 1.36 -4.95 13.27
C TYR A 190 2.74 -5.61 13.29
N ILE A 191 2.73 -6.93 13.08
CA ILE A 191 3.91 -7.77 12.92
C ILE A 191 3.93 -8.24 11.47
N THR A 192 4.88 -7.72 10.69
CA THR A 192 5.07 -8.10 9.28
C THR A 192 6.22 -9.09 9.15
N MET A 193 5.94 -10.27 8.58
CA MET A 193 6.96 -11.25 8.21
C MET A 193 7.40 -11.00 6.77
N GLY A 194 8.71 -10.89 6.54
CA GLY A 194 9.29 -10.62 5.22
C GLY A 194 8.86 -11.64 4.16
N HIS A 195 8.88 -12.93 4.49
CA HIS A 195 8.48 -14.00 3.56
C HIS A 195 6.98 -13.95 3.20
N GLY A 196 6.14 -13.50 4.13
CA GLY A 196 4.68 -13.50 3.99
C GLY A 196 4.18 -12.48 2.96
N LEU A 197 4.97 -11.44 2.68
CA LEU A 197 4.68 -10.46 1.63
C LEU A 197 5.34 -10.82 0.31
N LEU A 198 6.62 -11.21 0.36
CA LEU A 198 7.42 -11.50 -0.83
C LEU A 198 8.39 -12.64 -0.55
N SER A 199 8.13 -13.79 -1.18
CA SER A 199 9.03 -14.96 -1.10
C SER A 199 10.08 -14.93 -2.22
N GLU A 200 10.90 -13.87 -2.25
CA GLU A 200 12.01 -13.72 -3.21
C GLU A 200 13.37 -13.85 -2.52
N SER A 201 14.37 -14.31 -3.28
CA SER A 201 15.73 -14.51 -2.76
C SER A 201 16.47 -13.21 -2.41
N ARG A 202 15.98 -12.08 -2.92
CA ARG A 202 16.61 -10.77 -2.79
C ARG A 202 16.29 -10.14 -1.44
N GLU A 203 17.25 -10.13 -0.53
CA GLU A 203 17.08 -9.64 0.84
C GLU A 203 16.79 -8.14 0.91
N PHE A 204 17.43 -7.32 0.07
CA PHE A 204 17.21 -5.88 0.09
C PHE A 204 15.79 -5.52 -0.34
N GLU A 205 15.33 -6.03 -1.47
CA GLU A 205 14.03 -5.73 -2.07
C GLU A 205 12.88 -6.31 -1.24
N ARG A 206 13.04 -7.55 -0.74
CA ARG A 206 12.12 -8.15 0.24
C ARG A 206 12.08 -7.32 1.52
N GLY A 207 13.24 -6.90 2.02
CA GLY A 207 13.37 -6.11 3.24
C GLY A 207 12.71 -4.72 3.11
N VAL A 208 12.95 -4.02 2.01
CA VAL A 208 12.34 -2.70 1.73
C VAL A 208 10.83 -2.83 1.55
N THR A 209 10.36 -3.81 0.77
CA THR A 209 8.91 -4.03 0.57
C THR A 209 8.22 -4.32 1.91
N ALA A 210 8.82 -5.17 2.76
CA ALA A 210 8.30 -5.47 4.08
C ALA A 210 8.36 -4.27 5.04
N ALA A 211 9.44 -3.48 4.99
CA ALA A 211 9.58 -2.22 5.72
C ALA A 211 8.49 -1.23 5.36
N VAL A 212 8.27 -0.98 4.05
CA VAL A 212 7.19 -0.10 3.59
C VAL A 212 5.84 -0.61 4.09
N ASN A 213 5.54 -1.91 3.92
CA ASN A 213 4.28 -2.48 4.37
C ASN A 213 4.02 -2.24 5.87
N ALA A 214 4.98 -2.58 6.74
CA ALA A 214 4.84 -2.39 8.18
C ALA A 214 4.76 -0.91 8.59
N SER A 215 5.42 -0.04 7.83
CA SER A 215 5.39 1.40 8.06
C SER A 215 4.10 2.09 7.62
N VAL A 216 3.41 1.56 6.61
CA VAL A 216 2.13 2.12 6.13
C VAL A 216 0.90 1.43 6.73
N GLN A 217 1.04 0.18 7.19
CA GLN A 217 -0.06 -0.64 7.68
C GLN A 217 -0.91 0.05 8.78
N PRO A 218 -0.32 0.65 9.84
CA PRO A 218 -1.13 1.28 10.89
C PRO A 218 -1.89 2.51 10.39
N LEU A 219 -1.29 3.28 9.47
CA LEU A 219 -1.91 4.46 8.86
C LEU A 219 -3.13 4.06 8.02
N LEU A 220 -2.93 3.06 7.14
CA LEU A 220 -4.00 2.54 6.29
C LEU A 220 -5.12 1.92 7.13
N GLU A 221 -4.79 1.16 8.18
CA GLU A 221 -5.79 0.53 9.03
C GLU A 221 -6.68 1.57 9.73
N ARG A 222 -6.07 2.58 10.37
CA ARG A 222 -6.83 3.66 11.03
C ARG A 222 -7.80 4.33 10.05
N TYR A 223 -7.31 4.65 8.86
CA TYR A 223 -8.10 5.32 7.83
C TYR A 223 -9.27 4.46 7.35
N VAL A 224 -8.98 3.24 6.89
CA VAL A 224 -9.96 2.33 6.30
C VAL A 224 -10.99 1.87 7.35
N LYS A 225 -10.57 1.60 8.58
CA LYS A 225 -11.52 1.29 9.69
C LYS A 225 -12.44 2.47 9.96
N ARG A 226 -11.90 3.70 9.99
CA ARG A 226 -12.73 4.88 10.23
C ARG A 226 -13.73 5.08 9.10
N LEU A 227 -13.30 5.00 7.85
CA LEU A 227 -14.19 5.12 6.68
C LEU A 227 -15.29 4.05 6.69
N ALA A 228 -14.94 2.79 6.98
CA ALA A 228 -15.93 1.72 7.11
C ALA A 228 -16.97 2.02 8.21
N THR A 229 -16.55 2.54 9.36
CA THR A 229 -17.46 2.95 10.45
C THR A 229 -18.37 4.10 10.05
N GLU A 230 -17.85 5.13 9.38
CA GLU A 230 -18.66 6.26 8.91
C GLU A 230 -19.70 5.82 7.87
N LEU A 231 -19.30 4.97 6.92
CA LEU A 231 -20.21 4.42 5.91
C LEU A 231 -21.31 3.57 6.57
N ALA A 232 -20.95 2.70 7.51
CA ALA A 232 -21.91 1.89 8.25
C ALA A 232 -22.86 2.75 9.09
N GLY A 233 -22.34 3.79 9.76
CA GLY A 233 -23.14 4.77 10.50
C GLY A 233 -24.09 5.58 9.61
N GLY A 234 -23.72 5.78 8.35
CA GLY A 234 -24.56 6.38 7.30
C GLY A 234 -25.58 5.42 6.66
N GLY A 235 -25.57 4.14 7.01
CA GLY A 235 -26.53 3.13 6.54
C GLY A 235 -26.01 2.16 5.48
N TYR A 236 -24.73 2.21 5.10
CA TYR A 236 -24.15 1.25 4.15
C TYR A 236 -24.02 -0.14 4.79
N GLY A 237 -24.70 -1.12 4.21
CA GLY A 237 -24.67 -2.52 4.68
C GLY A 237 -23.63 -3.42 4.00
N GLY A 238 -22.90 -2.91 2.99
CA GLY A 238 -21.93 -3.69 2.22
C GLY A 238 -20.51 -3.66 2.78
N GLU A 239 -19.61 -4.41 2.15
CA GLU A 239 -18.17 -4.36 2.45
C GLU A 239 -17.51 -3.22 1.66
N LEU A 240 -16.65 -2.43 2.30
CA LEU A 240 -15.82 -1.43 1.63
C LEU A 240 -14.71 -2.13 0.85
N LEU A 241 -14.65 -1.91 -0.47
CA LEU A 241 -13.56 -2.36 -1.31
C LEU A 241 -12.54 -1.24 -1.50
N VAL A 242 -11.26 -1.60 -1.43
CA VAL A 242 -10.12 -0.70 -1.63
C VAL A 242 -9.41 -1.08 -2.92
N MET A 243 -9.05 -0.09 -3.73
CA MET A 243 -8.28 -0.28 -4.95
C MET A 243 -6.82 -0.66 -4.61
N ASN A 244 -6.27 -1.61 -5.36
CA ASN A 244 -4.86 -1.99 -5.30
C ASN A 244 -4.09 -1.37 -6.46
N GLY A 245 -2.77 -1.23 -6.29
CA GLY A 245 -1.85 -0.77 -7.33
C GLY A 245 -1.84 -1.65 -8.58
N ASN A 246 -2.27 -2.91 -8.52
CA ASN A 246 -2.41 -3.78 -9.70
C ASN A 246 -3.71 -3.56 -10.52
N GLY A 247 -4.57 -2.64 -10.10
CA GLY A 247 -5.84 -2.33 -10.75
C GLY A 247 -7.01 -3.26 -10.37
N GLY A 248 -6.80 -4.17 -9.42
CA GLY A 248 -7.87 -4.94 -8.77
C GLY A 248 -8.36 -4.28 -7.48
N THR A 249 -9.38 -4.89 -6.85
CA THR A 249 -9.93 -4.42 -5.57
C THR A 249 -9.85 -5.51 -4.51
N VAL A 250 -9.59 -5.13 -3.25
CA VAL A 250 -9.57 -6.03 -2.09
C VAL A 250 -10.41 -5.43 -0.98
N SER A 251 -11.00 -6.26 -0.13
CA SER A 251 -11.75 -5.74 1.00
C SER A 251 -10.89 -4.95 1.98
N ALA A 252 -11.48 -3.91 2.55
CA ALA A 252 -10.94 -3.08 3.62
C ALA A 252 -10.33 -3.90 4.77
N SER A 253 -10.99 -4.99 5.15
CA SER A 253 -10.55 -5.89 6.24
C SER A 253 -9.28 -6.68 5.91
N ARG A 254 -9.03 -6.96 4.63
CA ARG A 254 -7.89 -7.78 4.16
C ARG A 254 -6.71 -6.93 3.72
N VAL A 255 -6.97 -5.79 3.11
CA VAL A 255 -5.95 -4.94 2.48
C VAL A 255 -4.91 -4.44 3.48
N VAL A 256 -5.28 -4.30 4.75
CA VAL A 256 -4.41 -3.86 5.84
C VAL A 256 -3.18 -4.75 6.03
N LYS A 257 -3.28 -6.07 5.81
CA LYS A 257 -2.13 -6.98 5.94
C LYS A 257 -1.10 -6.77 4.83
N GLU A 258 -1.56 -6.36 3.66
CA GLU A 258 -0.76 -6.16 2.45
C GLU A 258 -0.83 -4.69 2.00
N ALA A 259 -0.73 -3.76 2.95
CA ALA A 259 -0.85 -2.33 2.73
C ALA A 259 0.10 -1.78 1.65
N ALA A 260 1.28 -2.40 1.45
CA ALA A 260 2.17 -2.04 0.35
C ALA A 260 1.53 -2.21 -1.04
N LYS A 261 0.51 -3.06 -1.20
CA LYS A 261 -0.22 -3.27 -2.47
C LYS A 261 -1.20 -2.14 -2.79
N THR A 262 -1.51 -1.24 -1.86
CA THR A 262 -2.37 -0.06 -2.15
C THR A 262 -1.56 1.15 -2.60
N VAL A 263 -0.24 1.07 -2.54
CA VAL A 263 0.63 2.07 -3.12
C VAL A 263 0.36 2.14 -4.63
N MET A 264 0.28 3.35 -5.18
CA MET A 264 -0.12 3.62 -6.57
C MET A 264 -1.55 3.20 -6.95
N SER A 265 -2.45 2.96 -6.00
CA SER A 265 -3.84 2.54 -6.30
C SER A 265 -4.66 3.59 -7.07
N GLY A 266 -4.47 4.88 -6.78
CA GLY A 266 -5.12 5.99 -7.50
C GLY A 266 -4.76 5.98 -9.00
N PRO A 267 -3.47 6.14 -9.37
CA PRO A 267 -3.05 6.09 -10.76
C PRO A 267 -3.44 4.78 -11.48
N ALA A 268 -3.34 3.63 -10.79
CA ALA A 268 -3.78 2.35 -11.34
C ALA A 268 -5.26 2.38 -11.74
N SER A 269 -6.14 2.98 -10.93
CA SER A 269 -7.56 3.11 -11.26
C SER A 269 -7.81 3.92 -12.54
N GLY A 270 -7.07 5.03 -12.72
CA GLY A 270 -7.15 5.87 -13.92
C GLY A 270 -6.74 5.11 -15.19
N VAL A 271 -5.68 4.30 -15.10
CA VAL A 271 -5.23 3.45 -16.22
C VAL A 271 -6.25 2.36 -16.55
N ILE A 272 -6.85 1.73 -15.54
CA ILE A 272 -7.92 0.73 -15.72
C ILE A 272 -9.14 1.35 -16.39
N ALA A 273 -9.56 2.55 -15.94
CA ALA A 273 -10.65 3.30 -16.55
C ALA A 273 -10.34 3.70 -18.00
N ALA A 274 -9.11 4.12 -18.29
CA ALA A 274 -8.65 4.44 -19.64
C ALA A 274 -8.66 3.20 -20.54
N ALA A 275 -8.22 2.05 -20.06
CA ALA A 275 -8.26 0.79 -20.80
C ALA A 275 -9.70 0.35 -21.11
N TYR A 276 -10.61 0.48 -20.15
CA TYR A 276 -12.04 0.23 -20.36
C TYR A 276 -12.63 1.18 -21.41
N THR A 277 -12.34 2.48 -21.30
CA THR A 277 -12.79 3.51 -22.24
C THR A 277 -12.26 3.27 -23.65
N GLY A 278 -10.98 2.90 -23.79
CA GLY A 278 -10.37 2.50 -25.05
C GLY A 278 -11.11 1.36 -25.72
N ARG A 279 -11.47 0.33 -24.94
CA ARG A 279 -12.23 -0.83 -25.45
C ARG A 279 -13.59 -0.41 -26.00
N ARG A 280 -14.30 0.46 -25.27
CA ARG A 280 -15.60 1.02 -25.70
C ARG A 280 -15.47 1.91 -26.94
N ALA A 281 -14.36 2.62 -27.07
CA ALA A 281 -14.06 3.49 -28.21
C ALA A 281 -13.41 2.76 -29.39
N SER A 282 -13.22 1.44 -29.33
CA SER A 282 -12.45 0.66 -30.32
C SER A 282 -11.02 1.21 -30.56
N ARG A 283 -10.41 1.75 -29.50
CA ARG A 283 -9.02 2.24 -29.47
C ARG A 283 -8.18 1.35 -28.56
N PRO A 284 -7.54 0.29 -29.10
CA PRO A 284 -6.81 -0.69 -28.30
C PRO A 284 -5.53 -0.14 -27.67
N ASN A 285 -4.87 0.83 -28.31
CA ASN A 285 -3.57 1.34 -27.88
C ASN A 285 -3.72 2.79 -27.43
N LEU A 286 -3.34 3.07 -26.18
CA LEU A 286 -3.53 4.36 -25.53
C LEU A 286 -2.30 4.74 -24.71
N ILE A 287 -2.10 6.04 -24.53
CA ILE A 287 -1.27 6.58 -23.46
C ILE A 287 -2.24 7.30 -22.53
N SER A 288 -2.29 6.91 -21.25
CA SER A 288 -2.99 7.67 -20.24
C SER A 288 -2.11 8.81 -19.76
N TYR A 289 -2.71 9.95 -19.50
CA TYR A 289 -2.04 11.13 -18.98
C TYR A 289 -2.96 11.76 -17.93
N ASP A 290 -2.56 11.66 -16.67
CA ASP A 290 -3.29 12.21 -15.54
C ASP A 290 -2.40 13.25 -14.84
N MET A 291 -2.84 14.50 -14.81
CA MET A 291 -2.12 15.58 -14.15
C MET A 291 -2.92 16.07 -12.96
N GLY A 292 -2.38 15.86 -11.77
CA GLY A 292 -2.89 16.40 -10.53
C GLY A 292 -2.27 17.76 -10.15
N GLY A 293 -2.49 18.17 -8.91
CA GLY A 293 -1.86 19.38 -8.36
C GLY A 293 -0.37 19.22 -8.08
N THR A 294 0.09 18.02 -7.75
CA THR A 294 1.46 17.74 -7.28
C THR A 294 2.28 16.90 -8.25
N SER A 295 1.63 15.99 -8.97
CA SER A 295 2.27 15.01 -9.85
C SER A 295 1.55 14.85 -11.18
N THR A 296 2.23 14.22 -12.13
CA THR A 296 1.68 13.74 -13.40
C THR A 296 1.99 12.26 -13.54
N ASP A 297 0.97 11.47 -13.84
CA ASP A 297 1.02 10.02 -13.97
C ASP A 297 0.75 9.60 -15.44
N VAL A 298 1.66 8.82 -16.01
CA VAL A 298 1.61 8.39 -17.42
C VAL A 298 1.74 6.87 -17.51
N ALA A 299 0.90 6.23 -18.31
CA ALA A 299 0.99 4.79 -18.56
C ALA A 299 0.74 4.44 -20.03
N LEU A 300 1.38 3.37 -20.49
CA LEU A 300 1.17 2.80 -21.82
C LEU A 300 0.20 1.61 -21.73
N ILE A 301 -0.88 1.68 -22.49
CA ILE A 301 -1.89 0.63 -22.59
C ILE A 301 -1.83 0.05 -24.01
N ARG A 302 -1.64 -1.27 -24.12
CA ARG A 302 -1.66 -1.99 -25.39
C ARG A 302 -2.80 -2.99 -25.38
N ASP A 303 -3.53 -3.10 -26.48
CA ASP A 303 -4.68 -4.02 -26.62
C ASP A 303 -5.74 -3.89 -25.50
N CYS A 304 -5.94 -2.69 -24.95
CA CYS A 304 -6.76 -2.41 -23.77
C CYS A 304 -6.36 -3.25 -22.54
N ARG A 305 -5.07 -3.59 -22.43
CA ARG A 305 -4.47 -4.30 -21.31
C ARG A 305 -3.37 -3.42 -20.71
N PRO A 306 -3.59 -2.85 -19.51
CA PRO A 306 -2.52 -2.19 -18.78
C PRO A 306 -1.36 -3.15 -18.54
N SER A 307 -0.13 -2.65 -18.69
CA SER A 307 1.06 -3.42 -18.31
C SER A 307 1.16 -3.46 -16.78
N VAL A 308 1.58 -4.59 -16.23
CA VAL A 308 1.83 -4.75 -14.80
C VAL A 308 3.32 -5.03 -14.62
N SER A 309 3.98 -4.25 -13.78
CA SER A 309 5.37 -4.47 -13.36
C SER A 309 5.39 -5.08 -11.97
N ASN A 310 6.37 -5.95 -11.71
CA ASN A 310 6.67 -6.46 -10.36
C ASN A 310 7.82 -5.71 -9.69
N GLU A 311 8.39 -4.70 -10.35
CA GLU A 311 9.46 -3.87 -9.83
C GLU A 311 9.10 -2.41 -10.12
N ILE A 312 8.69 -1.69 -9.08
CA ILE A 312 8.51 -0.24 -9.11
C ILE A 312 9.41 0.38 -8.06
N GLU A 313 10.17 1.39 -8.47
CA GLU A 313 10.98 2.21 -7.58
C GLU A 313 10.22 3.52 -7.36
N ILE A 314 9.75 3.75 -6.14
CA ILE A 314 8.93 4.93 -5.80
C ILE A 314 9.82 6.13 -5.50
N GLU A 315 10.88 5.87 -4.74
CA GLU A 315 11.99 6.78 -4.50
C GLU A 315 13.29 6.01 -4.70
N TYR A 316 14.38 6.75 -4.83
CA TYR A 316 15.70 6.16 -4.92
C TYR A 316 15.97 5.15 -3.80
N ALA A 317 16.38 3.93 -4.17
CA ALA A 317 16.63 2.81 -3.26
C ALA A 317 15.41 2.40 -2.41
N MET A 318 14.21 2.63 -2.93
CA MET A 318 12.96 2.12 -2.38
C MET A 318 12.21 1.23 -3.40
N PRO A 319 12.79 0.08 -3.79
CA PRO A 319 12.10 -0.87 -4.65
C PRO A 319 10.94 -1.50 -3.89
N ILE A 320 9.74 -1.42 -4.45
CA ILE A 320 8.58 -2.17 -3.98
C ILE A 320 8.28 -3.27 -4.98
N HIS A 321 8.42 -4.51 -4.52
CA HIS A 321 8.26 -5.72 -5.33
C HIS A 321 6.87 -6.32 -5.10
N VAL A 322 5.83 -5.58 -5.49
CA VAL A 322 4.47 -6.12 -5.58
C VAL A 322 3.91 -5.82 -6.96
N PRO A 323 3.05 -6.68 -7.53
CA PRO A 323 2.45 -6.42 -8.83
C PRO A 323 1.71 -5.08 -8.80
N MET A 324 2.07 -4.17 -9.70
CA MET A 324 1.45 -2.86 -9.85
C MET A 324 1.32 -2.51 -11.33
N VAL A 325 0.30 -1.75 -11.69
CA VAL A 325 0.16 -1.17 -13.03
C VAL A 325 1.40 -0.32 -13.30
N ASP A 326 2.01 -0.51 -14.47
CA ASP A 326 3.22 0.22 -14.89
C ASP A 326 2.86 1.67 -15.22
N VAL A 327 2.85 2.49 -14.16
CA VAL A 327 2.66 3.93 -14.20
C VAL A 327 3.99 4.60 -13.92
N ARG A 328 4.30 5.63 -14.71
CA ARG A 328 5.43 6.53 -14.48
C ARG A 328 4.91 7.85 -13.93
N THR A 329 5.34 8.15 -12.71
CA THR A 329 5.01 9.40 -12.03
C THR A 329 6.15 10.39 -12.17
N ILE A 330 5.81 11.63 -12.48
CA ILE A 330 6.71 12.79 -12.45
C ILE A 330 6.18 13.74 -11.39
N GLY A 331 7.05 14.22 -10.49
CA GLY A 331 6.73 15.21 -9.45
C GLY A 331 6.51 16.62 -9.98
N ALA A 332 5.71 16.75 -11.05
CA ALA A 332 5.32 18.02 -11.65
C ALA A 332 3.81 17.98 -11.92
N GLY A 333 3.07 18.96 -11.41
CA GLY A 333 1.63 19.09 -11.57
C GLY A 333 1.21 20.56 -11.65
N GLY A 334 -0.09 20.82 -11.59
CA GLY A 334 -0.63 22.18 -11.74
C GLY A 334 -0.23 23.17 -10.64
N GLY A 335 0.16 22.67 -9.46
CA GLY A 335 0.61 23.46 -8.31
C GLY A 335 2.13 23.56 -8.17
N SER A 336 2.92 23.00 -9.11
CA SER A 336 4.38 23.10 -9.08
C SER A 336 4.82 24.55 -9.23
N ILE A 337 5.63 25.03 -8.27
CA ILE A 337 6.08 26.42 -8.24
C ILE A 337 7.16 26.62 -9.31
N ALA A 338 6.89 27.49 -10.28
CA ALA A 338 7.91 27.98 -11.21
C ALA A 338 8.86 28.95 -10.48
N ARG A 339 10.15 28.62 -10.43
CA ARG A 339 11.23 29.42 -9.84
C ARG A 339 12.45 29.40 -10.75
#